data_AF-A0A1L1YA93-F1
#
_entry.id   AF-A0A1L1YA93-F1
#
_cell.length_a   1.000
_cell.length_b   1.000
_cell.length_c   1.000
_cell.angle_alpha   90.00
_cell.angle_beta   90.00
_cell.angle_gamma   90.00
#
_symmetry.space_group_name_H-M   'P 1'
#
loop_
_entity.id
_entity.type
_entity.pdbx_description
1 polymer ?
#
loop_
_entity_poly.entity_id
_entity_poly.type
_entity_poly.pdbx_seq_one_letter_code
_entity_poly.pdbx_strand_id
1 'polypeptide(L)' 'MKKYNESNKIDLRYIIYKTEELLELANNRYKITIQVANRAKRRKYEDIDIIDDPINKPIVRAILEMIDEITEPEILSE' A
#
# COMPACT_ATOMS: atom_id res chain seq x y z
N MET A 1 20.46 26.83 6.13
CA MET A 1 19.13 26.51 5.57
C MET A 1 19.09 25.02 5.29
N LYS A 2 18.19 24.30 5.97
CA LYS A 2 18.15 22.83 5.95
C LYS A 2 17.65 22.36 4.56
N LYS A 3 18.47 21.56 3.86
CA LYS A 3 18.08 20.81 2.65
C LYS A 3 17.08 19.72 3.05
N TYR A 4 15.79 19.94 2.84
CA TYR A 4 14.75 18.94 3.10
C TYR A 4 13.85 18.67 1.88
N ASN A 5 14.38 18.71 0.65
CA ASN A 5 13.51 18.58 -0.54
C ASN A 5 14.06 17.63 -1.62
N GLU A 6 14.74 16.54 -1.23
CA GLU A 6 15.11 15.47 -2.19
C GLU A 6 14.77 14.04 -1.73
N SER A 7 14.21 13.85 -0.52
CA SER A 7 14.01 12.51 0.06
C SER A 7 12.64 11.88 -0.19
N ASN A 8 11.63 12.63 -0.62
CA ASN A 8 10.24 12.14 -0.73
C ASN A 8 9.74 12.06 -2.17
N LYS A 9 10.63 11.75 -3.13
CA LYS A 9 10.19 11.35 -4.46
C LYS A 9 9.86 9.86 -4.41
N ILE A 10 8.71 9.56 -3.81
CA ILE A 10 8.12 8.23 -3.88
C ILE A 10 8.20 7.77 -5.32
N ASP A 11 8.77 6.59 -5.53
CA ASP A 11 8.74 6.01 -6.85
C ASP A 11 7.30 5.57 -7.12
N LEU A 12 6.49 6.48 -7.69
CA LEU A 12 5.14 6.19 -8.12
C LEU A 12 5.13 4.97 -9.04
N ARG A 13 6.24 4.69 -9.76
CA ARG A 13 6.39 3.49 -10.59
C ARG A 13 6.46 2.23 -9.74
N TYR A 14 7.09 2.27 -8.57
CA TYR A 14 7.10 1.14 -7.64
C TYR A 14 5.68 0.80 -7.18
N ILE A 15 4.88 1.81 -6.82
CA ILE A 15 3.47 1.60 -6.42
C ILE A 15 2.66 1.02 -7.58
N ILE A 16 2.86 1.53 -8.80
CA ILE A 16 2.20 0.99 -9.99
C ILE A 16 2.60 -0.46 -10.21
N TYR A 17 3.89 -0.77 -10.19
CA TYR A 17 4.41 -2.12 -10.35
C TYR A 17 3.80 -3.09 -9.34
N LYS A 18 3.79 -2.70 -8.07
CA LYS A 18 3.17 -3.47 -6.99
C LYS A 18 1.67 -3.66 -7.24
N THR A 19 0.96 -2.62 -7.67
CA THR A 19 -0.45 -2.74 -8.02
C THR A 19 -0.70 -3.77 -9.13
N GLU A 20 0.12 -3.76 -10.18
CA GLU A 20 0.05 -4.74 -11.26
C GLU A 20 0.36 -6.17 -10.76
N GLU A 21 1.39 -6.33 -9.92
CA GLU A 21 1.74 -7.61 -9.28
C GLU A 21 0.56 -8.17 -8.46
N LEU A 22 -0.08 -7.33 -7.64
CA LEU A 22 -1.27 -7.71 -6.87
C LEU A 22 -2.43 -8.17 -7.76
N LEU A 23 -2.66 -7.47 -8.88
CA LEU A 23 -3.72 -7.79 -9.83
C LEU A 23 -3.45 -9.08 -10.61
N GLU A 24 -2.18 -9.42 -10.82
CA GLU A 24 -1.77 -10.65 -11.51
C GLU A 24 -1.83 -11.87 -10.60
N LEU A 25 -1.43 -11.73 -9.33
CA LEU A 25 -1.56 -12.79 -8.32
C LEU A 25 -3.02 -13.05 -7.91
N ALA A 26 -3.91 -12.08 -8.11
CA ALA A 26 -5.31 -12.21 -7.75
C ALA A 26 -6.11 -13.05 -8.75
N ASN A 27 -6.65 -14.18 -8.27
CA ASN A 27 -7.61 -15.01 -9.02
C ASN A 27 -8.88 -14.27 -9.50
N ASN A 28 -9.21 -13.12 -8.87
CA ASN A 28 -10.32 -12.27 -9.27
C ASN A 28 -10.01 -10.79 -9.00
N ARG A 29 -9.83 -10.02 -10.08
CA ARG A 29 -9.47 -8.61 -10.04
C ARG A 29 -10.53 -7.71 -9.40
N TYR A 30 -11.81 -8.05 -9.50
CA TYR A 30 -12.88 -7.30 -8.82
C TYR A 30 -12.82 -7.52 -7.31
N LYS A 31 -12.67 -8.78 -6.88
CA LYS A 31 -12.61 -9.14 -5.46
C LYS A 31 -11.42 -8.47 -4.77
N ILE A 32 -10.24 -8.51 -5.38
CA ILE A 32 -9.04 -7.89 -4.79
C ILE A 32 -9.17 -6.36 -4.73
N THR A 33 -9.76 -5.73 -5.75
CA THR A 33 -9.99 -4.27 -5.76
C THR A 33 -10.90 -3.84 -4.61
N ILE A 34 -11.97 -4.60 -4.34
CA ILE A 34 -12.87 -4.33 -3.21
C ILE A 34 -12.16 -4.53 -1.86
N GLN A 35 -11.30 -5.55 -1.75
CA GLN A 35 -10.52 -5.78 -0.53
C GLN A 35 -9.54 -4.63 -0.25
N VAL A 36 -8.79 -4.19 -1.26
CA VAL A 36 -7.89 -3.04 -1.19
C VAL A 36 -8.67 -1.79 -0.75
N ALA A 37 -9.81 -1.50 -1.39
CA ALA A 37 -10.63 -0.34 -1.05
C ALA A 37 -11.15 -0.39 0.40
N ASN A 38 -11.64 -1.55 0.85
CA ASN A 38 -12.13 -1.73 2.22
C ASN A 38 -11.02 -1.58 3.26
N ARG A 39 -9.83 -2.14 3.00
CA ARG A 39 -8.67 -2.05 3.89
C ARG A 39 -8.14 -0.61 3.97
N ALA A 40 -8.02 0.07 2.84
CA ALA A 40 -7.65 1.48 2.78
C ALA A 40 -8.68 2.38 3.51
N LYS A 41 -9.97 2.09 3.34
CA LYS A 41 -11.04 2.83 4.02
C LYS A 41 -10.92 2.71 5.54
N ARG A 42 -10.67 1.51 6.09
CA ARG A 42 -10.50 1.31 7.55
C ARG A 42 -9.34 2.15 8.10
N ARG A 43 -8.18 2.10 7.44
CA ARG A 43 -6.97 2.84 7.86
C ARG A 43 -7.14 4.35 7.90
N LYS A 44 -7.92 4.92 6.97
CA LYS A 44 -8.26 6.34 7.00
C LYS A 44 -8.90 6.78 8.33
N TYR A 45 -9.60 5.89 9.02
CA TYR A 45 -10.27 6.19 10.28
C TYR A 45 -9.47 5.76 11.52
N GLU A 46 -8.44 4.91 11.36
CA GLU A 46 -7.61 4.38 12.45
C GLU A 46 -6.31 5.20 12.64
N ASP A 47 -5.72 5.72 11.57
CA ASP A 47 -4.48 6.51 11.60
C ASP A 47 -4.79 8.01 11.56
N ILE A 48 -5.02 8.63 12.72
CA ILE A 48 -5.38 10.07 12.85
C ILE A 48 -4.15 11.00 12.78
N ASP A 49 -2.92 10.49 12.92
CA ASP A 49 -1.68 11.28 12.92
C ASP A 49 -0.82 11.10 11.65
N ILE A 50 -1.45 11.15 10.47
CA ILE A 50 -0.74 10.98 9.20
C ILE A 50 0.06 12.25 8.88
N ILE A 51 1.38 12.17 9.09
CA ILE A 51 2.38 13.04 8.44
C ILE A 51 2.11 13.01 6.93
N ASP A 52 2.17 14.19 6.29
CA ASP A 52 1.83 14.49 4.88
C ASP A 52 2.78 13.83 3.85
N ASP A 53 3.14 12.56 4.06
CA ASP A 53 3.92 11.73 3.16
C ASP A 53 2.97 10.94 2.24
N PRO A 54 3.11 11.04 0.91
CA PRO A 54 2.24 10.31 0.00
C PRO A 54 2.35 8.77 0.12
N ILE A 55 3.38 8.22 0.79
CA ILE A 55 3.50 6.79 1.08
C ILE A 55 2.51 6.35 2.17
N ASN A 56 2.14 7.28 3.05
CA ASN A 56 1.18 7.06 4.12
C ASN A 56 -0.26 7.14 3.62
N LYS A 57 -0.49 7.39 2.32
CA LYS A 57 -1.84 7.33 1.76
C LYS A 57 -2.41 5.95 2.04
N PRO A 58 -3.60 5.84 2.66
CA PRO A 58 -4.17 4.55 3.06
C PRO A 58 -4.28 3.53 1.92
N ILE A 59 -4.48 4.01 0.69
CA ILE A 59 -4.55 3.16 -0.51
C ILE A 59 -3.20 2.53 -0.87
N VAL A 60 -2.10 3.29 -0.74
CA VAL A 60 -0.75 2.81 -1.06
C VAL A 60 -0.34 1.74 -0.07
N ARG A 61 -0.55 2.00 1.22
CA ARG A 61 -0.29 1.02 2.28
C ARG A 61 -1.13 -0.24 2.13
N ALA A 62 -2.42 -0.11 1.79
CA ALA A 62 -3.27 -1.26 1.55
C ALA A 62 -2.75 -2.15 0.42
N ILE A 63 -2.25 -1.57 -0.67
CA ILE A 63 -1.68 -2.33 -1.80
C ILE A 63 -0.40 -3.05 -1.38
N LEU A 64 0.54 -2.34 -0.75
CA LEU A 64 1.84 -2.90 -0.36
C LEU A 64 1.66 -4.06 0.63
N GLU A 65 0.95 -3.82 1.72
CA GLU A 65 0.76 -4.85 2.75
C GLU A 65 -0.02 -6.07 2.22
N MET A 66 -0.98 -5.86 1.31
CA MET A 66 -1.70 -6.98 0.70
C MET A 66 -0.82 -7.83 -0.22
N ILE A 67 0.19 -7.24 -0.86
CA ILE A 67 1.17 -8.00 -1.64
C ILE A 67 2.08 -8.76 -0.70
N ASP A 68 2.60 -8.09 0.32
CA ASP A 68 3.49 -8.70 1.31
C ASP A 68 2.79 -9.90 1.99
N GLU A 69 1.50 -9.79 2.34
CA GLU A 69 0.67 -10.90 2.84
C GLU A 69 0.59 -12.10 1.88
N ILE A 70 0.66 -11.88 0.56
CA ILE A 70 0.56 -12.91 -0.47
C ILE A 70 1.95 -13.50 -0.78
N THR A 71 2.98 -12.67 -0.88
CA THR A 71 4.33 -13.06 -1.30
C THR A 71 5.19 -13.57 -0.15
N GLU A 72 4.94 -13.10 1.07
CA GLU A 72 5.67 -13.46 2.30
C GLU A 72 4.71 -13.97 3.39
N PRO A 73 3.96 -15.04 3.15
CA PRO A 73 2.97 -15.56 4.10
C PRO A 73 3.61 -16.07 5.41
N GLU A 74 4.91 -16.37 5.37
CA GLU A 74 5.67 -16.93 6.48
C GLU A 74 5.84 -15.96 7.67
N ILE A 75 5.73 -14.65 7.44
CA ILE A 75 5.86 -13.60 8.47
C ILE A 75 4.65 -13.56 9.43
N LEU A 76 3.53 -14.19 9.07
CA LEU A 76 2.29 -14.21 9.87
C LEU A 76 2.19 -15.45 10.78
N SER A 77 3.28 -16.20 10.96
CA SER A 77 3.28 -17.55 11.58
C SER A 77 3.75 -17.62 13.04
N GLU A 78 3.88 -16.50 13.76
CA GLU A 78 4.23 -16.47 15.20
C GLU A 78 3.11 -15.92 16.09
#